data_AF-A0A6C0JS13-F1
#
_entry.id   AF-A0A6C0JS13-F1
#
_cell.length_a   1.000
_cell.length_b   1.000
_cell.length_c   1.000
_cell.angle_alpha   90.00
_cell.angle_beta   90.00
_cell.angle_gamma   90.00
#
_symmetry.space_group_name_H-M   'P 1'
#
loop_
_entity.id
_entity.type
_entity.pdbx_description
1 polymer ?
#
loop_
_entity_poly.entity_id
_entity_poly.type
_entity_poly.pdbx_seq_one_letter_code
_entity_poly.pdbx_strand_id
1 'polypeptide(L)'
;MYVADKYKIYTSEEVSAFVKKFDTSNPKWSDLLTIDYFYNNHMADYDGGLSFIDRIYDKLGHFHPEWNVADLKNCIKLSKNPEDVYGDIIQFMFLELSDILYYGV
;
A
#
# COMPACT_ATOMS: atom_id res chain seq x y z
N MET A 1 -3.11 5.32 -13.20
CA MET A 1 -3.22 5.25 -11.74
C MET A 1 -3.78 3.87 -11.39
N TYR A 2 -3.21 3.18 -10.41
CA TYR A 2 -3.58 1.82 -10.00
C TYR A 2 -4.32 1.77 -8.66
N VAL A 3 -4.18 2.81 -7.84
CA VAL A 3 -4.93 2.95 -6.60
C VAL A 3 -6.39 3.26 -6.89
N ALA A 4 -7.32 2.45 -6.36
CA ALA A 4 -8.76 2.68 -6.47
C ALA A 4 -9.21 3.95 -5.74
N ASP A 5 -10.26 4.61 -6.24
CA ASP A 5 -10.77 5.87 -5.70
C ASP A 5 -11.14 5.84 -4.21
N LYS A 6 -11.63 4.70 -3.70
CA LYS A 6 -11.99 4.52 -2.29
C LYS A 6 -10.83 4.71 -1.31
N TYR A 7 -9.58 4.63 -1.79
CA TYR A 7 -8.38 4.82 -0.97
C TYR A 7 -7.76 6.22 -1.11
N LYS A 8 -8.30 7.03 -2.02
CA LYS A 8 -7.81 8.38 -2.28
C LYS A 8 -8.49 9.35 -1.33
N ILE A 9 -8.16 9.27 -0.05
CA ILE A 9 -8.62 10.27 0.92
C ILE A 9 -7.81 11.56 0.69
N TYR A 10 -8.49 12.71 0.69
CA TYR A 10 -7.88 13.99 0.27
C TYR A 10 -7.73 15.02 1.38
N THR A 11 -8.43 14.90 2.51
CA THR A 11 -8.35 15.90 3.58
C THR A 11 -7.42 15.48 4.71
N SER A 12 -6.70 16.45 5.26
CA SER A 12 -5.80 16.23 6.39
C SER A 12 -6.54 15.81 7.67
N GLU A 13 -7.81 16.22 7.82
CA GLU A 13 -8.67 15.85 8.95
C GLU A 13 -9.07 14.37 8.90
N GLU A 14 -9.48 13.88 7.73
CA GLU A 14 -9.81 12.46 7.52
C GLU A 14 -8.59 11.57 7.78
N VAL A 15 -7.41 11.96 7.28
CA VAL A 15 -6.18 11.21 7.52
C VAL A 15 -5.72 11.30 8.97
N SER A 16 -5.86 12.44 9.64
CA SER A 16 -5.50 12.55 11.06
C SER A 16 -6.40 11.69 11.96
N ALA A 17 -7.71 11.68 11.70
CA ALA A 17 -8.64 10.79 12.39
C ALA A 17 -8.32 9.32 12.12
N PHE A 18 -7.86 9.04 10.90
CA PHE A 18 -7.45 7.71 10.48
C PHE A 18 -6.17 7.22 11.16
N VAL A 19 -5.11 8.02 11.16
CA VAL A 19 -3.84 7.71 11.85
C VAL A 19 -4.06 7.51 13.35
N LYS A 20 -4.88 8.36 13.99
CA LYS A 20 -5.24 8.18 15.40
C LYS A 20 -5.96 6.85 15.67
N LYS A 21 -6.75 6.37 14.71
CA LYS A 21 -7.40 5.05 14.79
C LYS A 21 -6.40 3.92 14.52
N PHE A 22 -5.47 4.11 13.60
CA PHE A 22 -4.37 3.19 13.32
C PHE A 22 -3.53 2.92 14.58
N ASP A 23 -3.19 3.96 15.36
CA ASP A 23 -2.40 3.83 16.60
C ASP A 23 -3.16 3.13 17.76
N THR A 24 -4.48 3.02 17.68
CA THR A 24 -5.34 2.56 18.78
C THR A 24 -6.11 1.28 18.48
N SER A 25 -5.98 0.73 17.26
CA SER A 25 -6.74 -0.45 16.83
C SER A 25 -5.93 -1.33 15.88
N ASN A 26 -6.31 -2.60 15.73
CA ASN A 26 -5.66 -3.55 14.81
C ASN A 26 -5.62 -2.98 13.37
N PRO A 27 -4.45 -2.55 12.88
CA PRO A 27 -4.35 -1.90 11.59
C PRO A 27 -4.61 -2.88 10.44
N LYS A 28 -5.18 -2.39 9.35
CA LYS A 28 -5.42 -3.19 8.13
C LYS A 28 -4.47 -2.76 7.01
N TRP A 29 -4.21 -3.68 6.07
CA TRP A 29 -3.44 -3.37 4.86
C TRP A 29 -4.01 -2.17 4.07
N SER A 30 -5.33 -2.03 4.04
CA SER A 30 -6.03 -0.93 3.36
C SER A 30 -5.68 0.43 3.95
N ASP A 31 -5.28 0.42 5.22
CA ASP A 31 -4.97 1.60 5.98
C ASP A 31 -3.62 2.16 5.57
N LEU A 32 -2.63 1.27 5.42
CA LEU A 32 -1.31 1.60 4.91
C LEU A 32 -1.38 2.17 3.50
N LEU A 33 -2.22 1.60 2.64
CA LEU A 33 -2.42 2.07 1.26
C LEU A 33 -3.00 3.48 1.23
N THR A 34 -4.00 3.76 2.07
CA THR A 34 -4.62 5.09 2.17
C THR A 34 -3.62 6.15 2.64
N ILE A 35 -2.82 5.81 3.67
CA ILE A 35 -1.76 6.67 4.21
C ILE A 35 -0.69 6.92 3.13
N ASP A 36 -0.23 5.86 2.47
CA ASP A 36 0.78 5.96 1.42
C ASP A 36 0.32 6.88 0.28
N TYR A 37 -0.91 6.68 -0.20
CA TYR A 37 -1.49 7.52 -1.23
C TYR A 37 -1.48 8.98 -0.78
N PHE A 38 -2.03 9.30 0.39
CA PHE A 38 -2.13 10.69 0.87
C PHE A 38 -0.76 11.39 0.90
N TYR A 39 0.27 10.74 1.43
CA TYR A 39 1.59 11.35 1.60
C TYR A 39 2.48 11.31 0.36
N ASN A 40 2.25 10.40 -0.60
CA ASN A 40 3.19 10.19 -1.70
C ASN A 40 2.60 10.49 -3.09
N ASN A 41 1.27 10.58 -3.26
CA ASN A 41 0.66 10.69 -4.60
C ASN A 41 1.10 11.93 -5.41
N HIS A 42 1.61 12.96 -4.71
CA HIS A 42 2.07 14.22 -5.29
C HIS A 42 3.57 14.22 -5.63
N MET A 43 4.31 13.16 -5.29
CA MET A 43 5.73 13.05 -5.58
C MET A 43 5.96 12.78 -7.07
N ALA A 44 7.06 13.29 -7.62
CA ALA A 44 7.37 13.17 -9.05
C ALA A 44 7.62 11.72 -9.50
N ASP A 45 8.07 10.86 -8.58
CA ASP A 45 8.34 9.43 -8.77
C ASP A 45 7.16 8.53 -8.36
N TYR A 46 6.00 9.11 -8.08
CA TYR A 46 4.81 8.35 -7.76
C TYR A 46 4.24 7.66 -9.02
N ASP A 47 4.66 6.41 -9.25
CA ASP A 47 4.26 5.56 -10.38
C ASP A 47 2.82 5.00 -10.22
N GLY A 48 1.85 5.90 -10.01
CA GLY A 48 0.43 5.58 -9.90
C GLY A 48 0.05 4.61 -8.78
N GLY A 49 0.92 4.40 -7.79
CA GLY A 49 0.78 3.42 -6.71
C GLY A 49 1.79 2.27 -6.76
N LEU A 50 2.46 2.03 -7.89
CA LEU A 50 3.47 0.95 -7.98
C LEU A 50 4.72 1.25 -7.17
N SER A 51 5.05 2.54 -6.97
CA SER A 51 6.15 2.91 -6.07
C SER A 51 5.88 2.54 -4.62
N PHE A 52 4.61 2.31 -4.23
CA PHE A 52 4.30 1.78 -2.89
C PHE A 52 4.81 0.35 -2.72
N ILE A 53 4.73 -0.49 -3.77
CA ILE A 53 5.23 -1.87 -3.74
C ILE A 53 6.75 -1.87 -3.50
N ASP A 54 7.49 -0.91 -4.07
CA ASP A 54 8.92 -0.76 -3.79
C ASP A 54 9.15 -0.40 -2.33
N ARG A 55 8.42 0.59 -1.80
CA ARG A 55 8.54 0.99 -0.38
C ARG A 55 8.23 -0.15 0.59
N ILE A 56 7.22 -0.98 0.28
CA ILE A 56 6.90 -2.18 1.06
C ILE A 56 8.08 -3.15 1.00
N TYR A 57 8.60 -3.43 -0.19
CA TYR A 57 9.72 -4.36 -0.37
C TYR A 57 11.00 -3.86 0.31
N ASP A 58 11.32 -2.57 0.23
CA ASP A 58 12.48 -1.99 0.89
C ASP A 58 12.43 -2.17 2.41
N LYS A 59 11.22 -2.12 2.99
CA LYS A 59 11.02 -2.27 4.44
C LYS A 59 10.89 -3.73 4.89
N LEU A 60 10.19 -4.57 4.12
CA LEU A 60 9.79 -5.93 4.53
C LEU A 60 10.44 -7.05 3.72
N GLY A 61 11.00 -6.77 2.54
CA GLY A 61 11.47 -7.79 1.60
C GLY A 61 12.55 -8.72 2.15
N HIS A 62 13.27 -8.31 3.20
CA HIS A 62 14.23 -9.18 3.89
C HIS A 62 13.56 -10.31 4.70
N PHE A 63 12.29 -10.16 5.10
CA PHE A 63 11.47 -11.21 5.70
C PHE A 63 10.79 -12.10 4.65
N HIS A 64 10.66 -11.60 3.42
CA HIS A 64 9.92 -12.23 2.32
C HIS A 64 10.82 -12.43 1.08
N PRO A 65 11.84 -13.31 1.15
CA PRO A 65 12.77 -13.53 0.04
C PRO A 65 12.09 -14.08 -1.22
N GLU A 66 10.87 -14.61 -1.12
CA GLU A 66 10.05 -15.10 -2.22
C GLU A 66 9.39 -14.00 -3.05
N TRP A 67 9.33 -12.76 -2.56
CA TRP A 67 8.68 -11.67 -3.28
C TRP A 67 9.48 -11.25 -4.51
N ASN A 68 8.88 -11.45 -5.69
CA ASN A 68 9.37 -10.89 -6.94
C ASN A 68 8.57 -9.62 -7.29
N VAL A 69 9.08 -8.45 -6.88
CA VAL A 69 8.45 -7.15 -7.09
C VAL A 69 8.18 -6.86 -8.58
N ALA A 70 9.10 -7.26 -9.46
CA ALA A 70 8.94 -7.03 -10.90
C ALA A 70 7.71 -7.79 -11.45
N ASP A 71 7.55 -9.05 -11.03
CA ASP A 71 6.40 -9.88 -11.45
C ASP A 71 5.09 -9.36 -10.86
N LEU A 72 5.07 -9.00 -9.57
CA LEU A 72 3.89 -8.42 -8.92
C LEU A 72 3.42 -7.14 -9.65
N LYS A 73 4.35 -6.24 -9.98
CA LYS A 73 4.04 -5.03 -10.74
C LYS A 73 3.55 -5.34 -12.16
N ASN A 74 4.14 -6.33 -12.81
CA ASN A 74 3.71 -6.74 -14.15
C ASN A 74 2.29 -7.32 -14.14
N CYS A 75 1.91 -8.09 -13.11
CA CYS A 75 0.54 -8.57 -12.94
C CYS A 75 -0.48 -7.42 -12.92
N ILE A 76 -0.14 -6.31 -12.26
CA ILE A 76 -1.01 -5.13 -12.21
C ILE A 76 -1.08 -4.44 -13.58
N LYS A 77 0.09 -4.19 -14.20
CA LYS A 77 0.19 -3.49 -15.49
C LYS A 77 -0.55 -4.19 -16.61
N LEU A 78 -0.54 -5.52 -16.61
CA LEU A 78 -1.13 -6.35 -17.66
C LEU A 78 -2.58 -6.78 -17.36
N SER A 79 -3.09 -6.46 -16.17
CA SER A 79 -4.45 -6.80 -15.78
C SER A 79 -5.50 -5.99 -16.55
N LYS A 80 -6.65 -6.62 -16.83
CA LYS A 80 -7.85 -5.93 -17.32
C LYS A 80 -8.53 -5.09 -16.24
N ASN A 81 -8.33 -5.46 -14.97
CA ASN A 81 -8.84 -4.77 -13.78
C ASN A 81 -7.65 -4.42 -12.86
N PRO A 82 -6.83 -3.42 -13.23
CA PRO A 82 -5.59 -3.12 -12.55
C PRO A 82 -5.78 -2.71 -11.08
N GLU A 83 -6.87 -2.01 -10.75
CA GLU A 83 -7.12 -1.52 -9.38
C GLU A 83 -7.45 -2.64 -8.40
N ASP A 84 -8.23 -3.64 -8.83
CA ASP A 84 -8.55 -4.81 -8.02
C ASP A 84 -7.29 -5.66 -7.77
N VAL A 85 -6.54 -5.94 -8.84
CA VAL A 85 -5.28 -6.70 -8.75
C VAL A 85 -4.24 -5.98 -7.89
N TYR A 86 -4.18 -4.65 -7.97
CA TYR A 86 -3.35 -3.86 -7.08
C TYR A 86 -3.74 -4.06 -5.61
N GLY A 87 -5.03 -3.96 -5.28
CA GLY A 87 -5.54 -4.20 -3.93
C GLY A 87 -5.20 -5.60 -3.42
N ASP A 88 -5.39 -6.63 -4.25
CA ASP A 88 -5.09 -8.02 -3.90
C ASP A 88 -3.59 -8.24 -3.62
N ILE A 89 -2.71 -7.60 -4.40
CA ILE A 89 -1.26 -7.68 -4.19
C ILE A 89 -0.84 -6.98 -2.90
N ILE A 90 -1.38 -5.79 -2.61
CA ILE A 90 -1.08 -5.11 -1.34
C ILE A 90 -1.59 -5.94 -0.16
N GLN A 91 -2.78 -6.53 -0.26
CA GLN A 91 -3.29 -7.44 0.75
C GLN A 91 -2.40 -8.67 0.92
N PHE A 92 -1.90 -9.25 -0.17
CA PHE A 92 -0.95 -10.36 -0.14
C PHE A 92 0.36 -10.00 0.54
N MET A 93 0.91 -8.81 0.28
CA MET A 93 2.16 -8.35 0.91
C MET A 93 1.98 -8.01 2.40
N PHE A 94 0.75 -7.89 2.87
CA PHE A 94 0.39 -7.61 4.27
C PHE A 94 -0.52 -8.70 4.83
N LEU A 95 -0.30 -9.96 4.42
CA LEU A 95 -1.14 -11.08 4.82
C LEU A 95 -1.06 -11.34 6.33
N GLU A 96 0.13 -11.17 6.90
CA GLU A 96 0.39 -11.33 8.32
C GLU A 96 0.26 -10.00 9.06
N LEU A 97 -0.37 -10.03 10.24
CA LEU A 97 -0.50 -8.85 11.09
C LEU A 97 0.87 -8.31 11.53
N SER A 98 1.88 -9.18 11.66
CA SER A 98 3.25 -8.77 11.98
C SER A 98 3.83 -7.81 10.96
N ASP A 99 3.52 -8.00 9.69
CA ASP A 99 4.09 -7.20 8.59
C ASP A 99 3.46 -5.81 8.59
N ILE A 100 2.16 -5.73 8.85
CA ILE A 100 1.44 -4.46 9.03
C ILE A 100 2.00 -3.69 10.22
N LEU A 101 2.17 -4.37 11.37
CA LEU A 101 2.71 -3.74 12.57
C LEU A 101 4.16 -3.29 12.39
N TYR A 102 5.00 -4.09 11.76
CA TYR A 102 6.39 -3.73 11.48
C TYR A 102 6.49 -2.57 10.49
N TYR A 103 5.65 -2.57 9.45
CA TYR A 103 5.63 -1.48 8.47
C TYR A 103 5.11 -0.17 9.06
N GLY A 104 4.17 -0.23 10.01
CA GLY A 104 3.60 0.94 10.68
C GLY A 104 4.51 1.62 11.72
N VAL A 105 5.60 0.97 12.16
CA VAL A 105 6.57 1.46 13.16
C VAL A 105 7.82 2.05 12.50
#